data_AF-A0A520UHJ6-F1
#
_entry.id   AF-A0A520UHJ6-F1
#
_cell.length_a   1.000
_cell.length_b   1.000
_cell.length_c   1.000
_cell.angle_alpha   90.00
_cell.angle_beta   90.00
_cell.angle_gamma   90.00
#
_symmetry.space_group_name_H-M   'P 1'
#
loop_
_entity.id
_entity.type
_entity.pdbx_description
1 polymer ?
#
loop_
_entity_poly.entity_id
_entity_poly.type
_entity_poly.pdbx_seq_one_letter_code
_entity_poly.pdbx_strand_id
1 'polypeptide(L)'
;FLITDLISEIYGKKRANAIVTVGIFASIFSILIIYVANLVPAIDASPVNDELFTTVFGSTVIAVFASMLSYLFAQYVDIHIYHFWKQLTKGKMLWLRNNFSTFFSQFLDTFTIILLLCLSNVLMWDQFLGLLISGFIFKVVIAIIDTPFLYLGVYLFRKRFNLKINEEINID
;
A
#
# COMPACT_ATOMS: atom_id res chain seq x y z
N PHE A 1 3.75 -2.78 -2.21
CA PHE A 1 3.59 -4.03 -2.95
C PHE A 1 4.93 -4.74 -3.09
N LEU A 2 5.86 -4.37 -3.99
CA LEU A 2 7.15 -5.06 -4.18
C LEU A 2 7.88 -5.49 -2.88
N ILE A 3 8.08 -4.57 -1.93
CA ILE A 3 8.74 -4.87 -0.65
C ILE A 3 7.91 -5.86 0.17
N THR A 4 6.60 -5.66 0.27
CA THR A 4 5.69 -6.55 0.98
C THR A 4 5.62 -7.94 0.35
N ASP A 5 5.69 -8.03 -0.99
CA ASP A 5 5.75 -9.30 -1.73
C ASP A 5 7.07 -10.03 -1.48
N LEU A 6 8.19 -9.30 -1.46
CA LEU A 6 9.51 -9.85 -1.14
C LEU A 6 9.54 -10.38 0.30
N ILE A 7 8.96 -9.63 1.25
CA ILE A 7 8.85 -10.06 2.64
C ILE A 7 7.89 -11.24 2.78
N SER A 8 6.76 -11.23 2.08
CA SER A 8 5.82 -12.37 2.03
C SER A 8 6.49 -13.62 1.49
N GLU A 9 7.40 -13.47 0.52
CA GLU A 9 8.12 -14.59 -0.06
C GLU A 9 9.18 -15.16 0.89
N ILE A 10 9.95 -14.28 1.56
CA ILE A 10 11.10 -14.68 2.38
C ILE A 10 10.71 -15.01 3.82
N TYR A 11 9.86 -14.20 4.43
CA TYR A 11 9.51 -14.27 5.86
C TYR A 11 8.07 -14.74 6.10
N GLY A 12 7.32 -14.99 5.03
CA GLY A 12 5.98 -15.56 5.09
C GLY A 12 4.87 -14.58 5.49
N LYS A 13 3.64 -15.11 5.47
CA LYS A 13 2.40 -14.35 5.67
C LYS A 13 2.34 -13.58 6.99
N LYS A 14 2.77 -14.21 8.09
CA LYS A 14 2.64 -13.63 9.44
C LYS A 14 3.49 -12.36 9.57
N ARG A 15 4.73 -12.39 9.07
CA ARG A 15 5.64 -11.24 9.13
C ARG A 15 5.22 -10.14 8.17
N ALA A 16 4.76 -10.49 6.97
CA ALA A 16 4.18 -9.51 6.04
C ALA A 16 2.98 -8.78 6.68
N ASN A 17 2.04 -9.51 7.28
CA ASN A 17 0.90 -8.92 7.99
C ASN A 17 1.36 -8.02 9.15
N ALA A 18 2.34 -8.44 9.95
CA ALA A 18 2.85 -7.65 11.06
C ALA A 18 3.41 -6.30 10.60
N ILE A 19 4.17 -6.27 9.51
CA ILE A 19 4.73 -5.02 8.96
C ILE A 19 3.63 -4.09 8.47
N VAL A 20 2.61 -4.62 7.81
CA VAL A 20 1.43 -3.83 7.41
C VAL A 20 0.75 -3.23 8.64
N THR A 21 0.55 -4.03 9.69
CA THR A 21 0.00 -3.56 10.96
C THR A 21 0.86 -2.45 11.60
N VAL A 22 2.18 -2.60 11.64
CA VAL A 22 3.07 -1.53 12.13
C VAL A 22 2.96 -0.26 11.28
N GLY A 23 2.90 -0.40 9.95
CA GLY A 23 2.69 0.71 9.04
C GLY A 23 1.39 1.46 9.32
N ILE A 24 0.31 0.75 9.66
CA ILE A 24 -0.97 1.34 10.06
C ILE A 24 -0.83 2.16 11.33
N PHE A 25 -0.19 1.61 12.36
CA PHE A 25 0.05 2.34 13.61
C PHE A 25 0.88 3.60 13.37
N ALA A 26 1.94 3.52 12.55
CA ALA A 26 2.76 4.67 12.19
C ALA A 26 1.95 5.75 11.44
N SER A 27 1.07 5.35 10.53
CA SER A 27 0.22 6.28 9.77
C SER A 27 -0.84 6.94 10.66
N ILE A 28 -1.48 6.19 11.56
CA ILE A 28 -2.43 6.75 12.55
C ILE A 28 -1.71 7.74 13.46
N PHE A 29 -0.51 7.39 13.91
CA PHE A 29 0.31 8.27 14.73
C PHE A 29 0.67 9.57 13.99
N SER A 30 1.00 9.49 12.70
CA SER A 30 1.25 10.66 11.85
C SER A 30 0.02 11.58 11.73
N ILE A 31 -1.18 11.01 11.48
CA ILE A 31 -2.43 11.79 11.48
C ILE A 31 -2.66 12.46 12.83
N LEU A 32 -2.41 11.76 13.94
CA LEU A 32 -2.58 12.30 15.28
C LEU A 32 -1.68 13.51 15.51
N ILE A 33 -0.42 13.46 15.06
CA ILE A 33 0.50 14.61 15.12
C ILE A 33 -0.07 15.78 14.33
N ILE A 34 -0.53 15.57 13.09
CA ILE A 34 -1.11 16.62 12.25
C ILE A 34 -2.37 17.22 12.90
N TYR A 35 -3.21 16.37 13.48
CA TYR A 35 -4.43 16.80 14.17
C TYR A 35 -4.12 17.66 15.40
N VAL A 36 -3.17 17.24 16.24
CA VAL A 36 -2.73 18.03 17.41
C VAL A 36 -2.08 19.34 16.96
N ALA A 37 -1.25 19.32 15.91
CA ALA A 37 -0.65 20.53 15.36
C ALA A 37 -1.70 21.54 14.88
N ASN A 38 -2.81 21.07 14.29
CA ASN A 38 -3.90 21.93 13.84
C ASN A 38 -4.68 22.61 14.99
N LEU A 39 -4.61 22.07 16.21
CA LEU A 39 -5.29 22.66 17.38
C LEU A 39 -4.44 23.73 18.09
N VAL A 40 -3.13 23.75 17.82
CA VAL A 40 -2.20 24.68 18.45
C VAL A 40 -2.15 25.96 17.62
N PRO A 41 -2.40 27.14 18.22
CA PRO A 41 -2.37 28.39 17.48
C PRO A 41 -0.95 28.71 17.00
N ALA A 42 -0.85 29.24 15.80
CA ALA A 42 0.39 29.74 15.23
C ALA A 42 0.93 30.92 16.05
N ILE A 43 2.25 30.96 16.20
CA ILE A 43 2.94 32.11 16.80
C ILE A 43 2.95 33.29 15.83
N ASP A 44 3.00 34.51 16.35
CA ASP A 44 2.94 35.75 15.54
C ASP A 44 4.07 35.85 14.49
N ALA A 45 5.21 35.23 14.74
CA ALA A 45 6.35 35.19 13.82
C ALA A 45 6.25 34.09 12.75
N SER A 46 5.19 33.28 12.77
CA SER A 46 5.00 32.16 11.84
C SER A 46 4.63 32.67 10.45
N PRO A 47 5.28 32.18 9.37
CA PRO A 47 4.87 32.48 8.00
C PRO A 47 3.58 31.74 7.60
N VAL A 48 3.11 30.79 8.41
CA VAL A 48 1.90 29.99 8.19
C VAL A 48 0.92 30.28 9.32
N ASN A 49 -0.29 30.72 8.98
CA ASN A 49 -1.37 30.96 9.93
C ASN A 49 -2.27 29.72 10.07
N ASP A 50 -3.12 29.73 11.10
CA ASP A 50 -4.01 28.62 11.45
C ASP A 50 -4.96 28.24 10.31
N GLU A 51 -5.49 29.24 9.60
CA GLU A 51 -6.41 29.03 8.48
C GLU A 51 -5.74 28.34 7.29
N LEU A 52 -4.52 28.74 6.95
CA LEU A 52 -3.74 28.11 5.89
C LEU A 52 -3.35 26.68 6.25
N PHE A 53 -2.93 26.44 7.51
CA PHE A 53 -2.63 25.10 8.00
C PHE A 53 -3.89 24.21 7.94
N THR A 54 -5.04 24.71 8.41
CA THR A 54 -6.33 24.00 8.37
C THR A 54 -6.77 23.72 6.94
N THR A 55 -6.56 24.66 6.00
CA THR A 55 -6.96 24.46 4.60
C THR A 55 -6.12 23.35 3.94
N VAL A 56 -4.81 23.34 4.18
CA VAL A 56 -3.89 22.36 3.60
C VAL A 56 -4.06 20.99 4.24
N PHE A 57 -4.24 20.90 5.56
CA PHE A 57 -4.27 19.64 6.28
C PHE A 57 -5.69 19.14 6.63
N GLY A 58 -6.70 20.02 6.67
CA GLY A 58 -8.08 19.70 7.07
C GLY A 58 -8.85 18.89 6.04
N SER A 59 -8.93 19.34 4.78
CA SER A 59 -9.46 18.52 3.67
C SER A 59 -8.63 17.26 3.42
N THR A 60 -7.34 17.33 3.78
CA THR A 60 -6.40 16.22 3.71
C THR A 60 -6.72 15.13 4.72
N VAL A 61 -7.37 15.40 5.87
CA VAL A 61 -7.71 14.34 6.84
C VAL A 61 -8.61 13.27 6.23
N ILE A 62 -9.67 13.67 5.52
CA ILE A 62 -10.61 12.71 4.89
C ILE A 62 -9.90 11.95 3.77
N ALA A 63 -9.15 12.65 2.92
CA ALA A 63 -8.43 12.03 1.81
C ALA A 63 -7.33 11.07 2.30
N VAL A 64 -6.58 11.45 3.34
CA VAL A 64 -5.54 10.61 3.96
C VAL A 64 -6.17 9.41 4.67
N PHE A 65 -7.27 9.62 5.39
CA PHE A 65 -7.98 8.52 6.04
C PHE A 65 -8.52 7.51 5.01
N ALA A 66 -9.15 8.01 3.94
CA ALA A 66 -9.61 7.20 2.82
C ALA A 66 -8.45 6.44 2.15
N SER A 67 -7.34 7.13 1.88
CA SER A 67 -6.12 6.53 1.34
C SER A 67 -5.56 5.43 2.23
N MET A 68 -5.46 5.67 3.54
CA MET A 68 -4.99 4.68 4.50
C MET A 68 -5.89 3.46 4.59
N LEU A 69 -7.21 3.65 4.63
CA LEU A 69 -8.16 2.55 4.70
C LEU A 69 -8.12 1.70 3.43
N SER A 70 -8.04 2.35 2.27
CA SER A 70 -7.93 1.69 0.97
C SER A 70 -6.63 0.92 0.85
N TYR A 71 -5.51 1.54 1.22
CA TYR A 71 -4.20 0.91 1.27
C TYR A 71 -4.20 -0.32 2.18
N LEU A 72 -4.75 -0.21 3.38
CA LEU A 72 -4.85 -1.31 4.35
C LEU A 72 -5.60 -2.49 3.74
N PHE A 73 -6.79 -2.22 3.20
CA PHE A 73 -7.64 -3.24 2.60
C PHE A 73 -6.93 -3.91 1.42
N ALA A 74 -6.38 -3.11 0.50
CA ALA A 74 -5.62 -3.59 -0.64
C ALA A 74 -4.43 -4.46 -0.23
N GLN A 75 -3.67 -4.04 0.78
CA GLN A 75 -2.46 -4.74 1.21
C GLN A 75 -2.77 -6.07 1.93
N TYR A 76 -3.86 -6.16 2.70
CA TYR A 76 -4.30 -7.43 3.25
C TYR A 76 -4.79 -8.40 2.16
N VAL A 77 -5.52 -7.88 1.18
CA VAL A 77 -5.99 -8.67 0.04
C VAL A 77 -4.81 -9.17 -0.80
N ASP A 78 -3.83 -8.30 -1.06
CA ASP A 78 -2.58 -8.61 -1.75
C ASP A 78 -1.89 -9.82 -1.11
N ILE A 79 -1.64 -9.77 0.20
CA ILE A 79 -0.98 -10.84 0.95
C ILE A 79 -1.78 -12.16 0.86
N HIS A 80 -3.11 -12.09 0.93
CA HIS A 80 -3.96 -13.28 0.82
C HIS A 80 -3.90 -13.91 -0.57
N ILE A 81 -4.04 -13.10 -1.63
CA ILE A 81 -3.99 -13.58 -3.02
C ILE A 81 -2.59 -14.09 -3.36
N TYR A 82 -1.53 -13.42 -2.88
CA TYR A 82 -0.16 -13.86 -3.07
C TYR A 82 0.06 -15.26 -2.50
N HIS A 83 -0.39 -15.51 -1.27
CA HIS A 83 -0.23 -16.81 -0.62
C HIS A 83 -1.15 -17.88 -1.22
N PHE A 84 -2.35 -17.51 -1.67
CA PHE A 84 -3.24 -18.40 -2.42
C PHE A 84 -2.53 -18.95 -3.67
N TRP A 85 -1.95 -18.07 -4.48
CA TRP A 85 -1.19 -18.50 -5.67
C TRP A 85 0.11 -19.22 -5.32
N LYS A 86 0.81 -18.85 -4.24
CA LYS A 86 2.00 -19.56 -3.74
C LYS A 86 1.68 -21.03 -3.42
N GLN A 87 0.58 -21.28 -2.72
CA GLN A 87 0.13 -22.64 -2.38
C GLN A 87 -0.31 -23.41 -3.63
N LEU A 88 -1.09 -22.77 -4.51
CA LEU A 88 -1.59 -23.40 -5.74
C LEU A 88 -0.46 -23.79 -6.70
N THR A 89 0.54 -22.92 -6.87
CA THR A 89 1.66 -23.11 -7.79
C THR A 89 2.85 -23.85 -7.18
N LYS A 90 2.74 -24.29 -5.91
CA LYS A 90 3.82 -24.91 -5.14
C LYS A 90 5.13 -24.10 -5.18
N GLY A 91 5.01 -22.78 -5.20
CA GLY A 91 6.14 -21.83 -5.24
C GLY A 91 6.90 -21.72 -6.58
N LYS A 92 6.42 -22.33 -7.67
CA LYS A 92 7.13 -22.33 -8.96
C LYS A 92 6.96 -21.05 -9.78
N MET A 93 5.81 -20.39 -9.70
CA MET A 93 5.46 -19.25 -10.55
C MET A 93 5.43 -17.94 -9.75
N LEU A 94 6.62 -17.40 -9.45
CA LEU A 94 6.79 -16.13 -8.73
C LEU A 94 6.13 -14.95 -9.47
N TRP A 95 6.31 -14.85 -10.80
CA TRP A 95 5.73 -13.78 -11.61
C TRP A 95 4.20 -13.76 -11.52
N LEU A 96 3.56 -14.94 -11.53
CA LEU A 96 2.11 -15.07 -11.57
C LEU A 96 1.51 -14.52 -10.28
N ARG A 97 1.97 -15.02 -9.13
CA ARG A 97 1.45 -14.58 -7.84
C ARG A 97 1.71 -13.09 -7.59
N ASN A 98 2.88 -12.58 -7.97
CA ASN A 98 3.23 -11.16 -7.80
C ASN A 98 2.31 -10.24 -8.61
N ASN A 99 2.16 -10.52 -9.91
CA ASN A 99 1.37 -9.66 -10.78
C ASN A 99 -0.11 -9.77 -10.44
N PHE A 100 -0.65 -10.97 -10.27
CA PHE A 100 -2.07 -11.13 -9.97
C PHE A 100 -2.46 -10.58 -8.59
N SER A 101 -1.61 -10.73 -7.55
CA SER A 101 -1.87 -10.11 -6.25
C SER A 101 -1.82 -8.59 -6.36
N THR A 102 -0.80 -8.05 -7.03
CA THR A 102 -0.62 -6.61 -7.20
C THR A 102 -1.73 -5.99 -8.05
N PHE A 103 -2.16 -6.63 -9.13
CA PHE A 103 -3.24 -6.09 -9.97
C PHE A 103 -4.55 -6.03 -9.19
N PHE A 104 -4.91 -7.11 -8.49
CA PHE A 104 -6.16 -7.12 -7.76
C PHE A 104 -6.15 -6.13 -6.58
N SER A 105 -5.03 -6.05 -5.85
CA SER A 105 -4.90 -5.11 -4.75
C SER A 105 -4.85 -3.65 -5.22
N GLN A 106 -4.16 -3.34 -6.30
CA GLN A 106 -4.11 -1.98 -6.86
C GLN A 106 -5.43 -1.53 -7.45
N PHE A 107 -6.21 -2.46 -8.02
CA PHE A 107 -7.58 -2.17 -8.43
C PHE A 107 -8.42 -1.77 -7.22
N LEU A 108 -8.41 -2.57 -6.15
CA LEU A 108 -9.15 -2.26 -4.93
C LEU A 108 -8.69 -0.95 -4.28
N ASP A 109 -7.38 -0.72 -4.18
CA ASP A 109 -6.81 0.53 -3.65
C ASP A 109 -7.36 1.74 -4.42
N THR A 110 -7.20 1.73 -5.74
CA THR A 110 -7.60 2.84 -6.60
C THR A 110 -9.11 3.03 -6.59
N PHE A 111 -9.87 1.93 -6.64
CA PHE A 111 -11.32 1.95 -6.56
C PHE A 111 -11.82 2.54 -5.24
N THR A 112 -11.31 2.05 -4.11
CA THR A 112 -11.77 2.50 -2.78
C THR A 112 -11.40 3.96 -2.53
N ILE A 113 -10.20 4.43 -2.92
CA ILE A 113 -9.82 5.83 -2.75
C ILE A 113 -10.73 6.75 -3.57
N ILE A 114 -10.87 6.48 -4.87
CA ILE A 114 -11.67 7.35 -5.76
C ILE A 114 -13.14 7.31 -5.34
N LEU A 115 -13.66 6.14 -4.96
CA LEU A 115 -15.02 6.00 -4.44
C LEU A 115 -15.24 6.86 -3.19
N LEU A 116 -14.35 6.79 -2.21
CA LEU A 116 -14.46 7.58 -0.98
C LEU A 116 -14.37 9.09 -1.26
N LEU A 117 -13.49 9.51 -2.17
CA LEU A 117 -13.36 10.92 -2.57
C LEU A 117 -14.59 11.45 -3.31
N CYS A 118 -15.23 10.63 -4.14
CA CYS A 118 -16.50 10.97 -4.78
C CYS A 118 -17.65 11.06 -3.78
N LEU A 119 -17.71 10.13 -2.82
CA LEU A 119 -18.73 10.15 -1.76
C LEU A 119 -18.59 11.36 -0.83
N SER A 120 -17.37 11.86 -0.63
CA SER A 120 -17.09 13.05 0.18
C SER A 120 -17.22 14.37 -0.60
N ASN A 121 -17.70 14.35 -1.84
CA ASN A 121 -17.78 15.52 -2.75
C ASN A 121 -16.44 16.25 -2.97
N VAL A 122 -15.31 15.58 -2.72
CA VAL A 122 -13.97 16.12 -3.00
C VAL A 122 -13.65 15.97 -4.49
N LEU A 123 -14.17 14.90 -5.11
CA LEU A 123 -14.01 14.60 -6.52
C LEU A 123 -15.37 14.45 -7.21
N MET A 124 -15.49 14.98 -8.42
CA MET A 124 -16.74 14.87 -9.19
C MET A 124 -16.88 13.48 -9.83
N TRP A 125 -18.12 12.96 -9.88
CA TRP A 125 -18.42 11.61 -10.37
C TRP A 125 -18.12 11.41 -11.87
N ASP A 126 -18.09 12.48 -12.65
CA ASP A 126 -17.70 12.47 -14.06
C ASP A 126 -16.24 12.04 -14.27
N GLN A 127 -15.36 12.34 -13.31
CA GLN A 127 -13.94 11.99 -13.35
C GLN A 127 -13.66 10.57 -12.82
N PHE A 128 -14.63 9.92 -12.16
CA PHE A 128 -14.46 8.64 -11.48
C PHE A 128 -13.86 7.56 -12.39
N LEU A 129 -14.51 7.29 -13.53
CA LEU A 129 -14.06 6.24 -14.45
C LEU A 129 -12.73 6.57 -15.11
N GLY A 130 -12.52 7.83 -15.49
CA GLY A 130 -11.28 8.28 -16.11
C GLY A 130 -10.08 8.07 -15.18
N LEU A 131 -10.19 8.49 -13.92
CA LEU A 131 -9.14 8.33 -12.92
C LEU A 131 -8.95 6.87 -12.50
N LEU A 132 -10.03 6.11 -12.36
CA LEU A 132 -9.95 4.69 -11.99
C LEU A 132 -9.18 3.91 -13.06
N ILE A 133 -9.57 4.05 -14.33
CA ILE A 133 -8.96 3.31 -15.44
C ILE A 133 -7.51 3.76 -15.65
N SER A 134 -7.26 5.07 -15.74
CA SER A 134 -5.91 5.60 -15.98
C SER A 134 -4.95 5.26 -14.82
N GLY A 135 -5.39 5.47 -13.57
CA GLY A 135 -4.62 5.15 -12.38
C GLY A 135 -4.34 3.65 -12.27
N PHE A 136 -5.34 2.81 -12.53
CA PHE A 136 -5.18 1.36 -12.50
C PHE A 136 -4.21 0.86 -13.58
N ILE A 137 -4.38 1.28 -14.83
CA ILE A 137 -3.51 0.87 -15.94
C ILE A 137 -2.07 1.30 -15.68
N PHE A 138 -1.85 2.54 -15.24
CA PHE A 138 -0.52 3.03 -14.89
C PHE A 138 0.14 2.13 -13.83
N LYS A 139 -0.56 1.81 -12.74
CA LYS A 139 -0.05 0.94 -11.68
C LYS A 139 0.20 -0.49 -12.15
N VAL A 140 -0.63 -1.04 -13.04
CA VAL A 140 -0.44 -2.37 -13.65
C VAL A 140 0.85 -2.42 -14.48
N VAL A 141 1.09 -1.40 -15.32
CA VAL A 141 2.31 -1.32 -16.14
C VAL A 141 3.55 -1.29 -15.25
N ILE A 142 3.53 -0.47 -14.20
CA ILE A 142 4.62 -0.40 -13.21
C ILE A 142 4.84 -1.77 -12.54
N ALA A 143 3.78 -2.45 -12.09
CA ALA A 143 3.90 -3.76 -11.45
C ALA A 143 4.53 -4.84 -12.36
N ILE A 144 4.26 -4.79 -13.67
CA ILE A 144 4.92 -5.68 -14.65
C ILE A 144 6.41 -5.35 -14.75
N ILE A 145 6.76 -4.06 -14.83
CA ILE A 145 8.15 -3.58 -14.90
C ILE A 145 8.92 -3.90 -13.60
N ASP A 146 8.23 -3.95 -12.47
CA ASP A 146 8.80 -4.26 -11.15
C ASP A 146 9.10 -5.76 -10.98
N THR A 147 8.48 -6.62 -11.79
CA THR A 147 8.61 -8.09 -11.66
C THR A 147 10.06 -8.59 -11.77
N PRO A 148 10.89 -8.15 -12.74
CA PRO A 148 12.32 -8.50 -12.78
C PRO A 148 13.08 -8.14 -11.50
N PHE A 149 12.75 -7.01 -10.86
CA PHE A 149 13.37 -6.58 -9.61
C PHE A 149 12.97 -7.47 -8.43
N LEU A 150 11.74 -8.00 -8.43
CA LEU A 150 11.34 -9.02 -7.45
C LEU A 150 12.19 -10.29 -7.60
N TYR A 151 12.37 -10.77 -8.83
CA TYR A 151 13.22 -11.94 -9.09
C TYR A 151 14.65 -11.71 -8.62
N LEU A 152 15.21 -10.52 -8.88
CA LEU A 152 16.52 -10.11 -8.40
C LEU A 152 16.58 -10.15 -6.86
N GLY A 153 15.61 -9.54 -6.18
CA GLY A 153 15.52 -9.53 -4.72
C GLY A 153 15.46 -10.94 -4.15
N VAL A 154 14.55 -11.78 -4.66
CA VAL A 154 14.42 -13.18 -4.22
C VAL A 154 15.72 -13.94 -4.45
N TYR A 155 16.39 -13.77 -5.60
CA TYR A 155 17.67 -14.40 -5.89
C TYR A 155 18.76 -13.98 -4.89
N LEU A 156 18.91 -12.68 -4.62
CA LEU A 156 19.91 -12.15 -3.69
C LEU A 156 19.70 -12.68 -2.27
N PHE A 157 18.46 -12.68 -1.79
CA PHE A 157 18.13 -13.18 -0.46
C PHE A 157 18.30 -14.69 -0.36
N ARG A 158 17.83 -15.47 -1.36
CA ARG A 158 18.04 -16.93 -1.37
C ARG A 158 19.52 -17.28 -1.39
N LYS A 159 20.35 -16.55 -2.15
CA LYS A 159 21.81 -16.73 -2.18
C LYS A 159 22.45 -16.41 -0.83
N ARG A 160 21.99 -15.37 -0.14
CA ARG A 160 22.53 -14.94 1.15
C ARG A 160 22.16 -15.87 2.30
N PHE A 161 20.94 -16.40 2.29
CA PHE A 161 20.40 -17.24 3.37
C PHE A 161 20.34 -18.74 3.03
N ASN A 162 20.86 -19.13 1.85
CA ASN A 162 20.92 -20.51 1.34
C ASN A 162 19.55 -21.24 1.33
N LEU A 163 18.49 -20.52 0.98
CA LEU A 163 17.11 -20.98 1.01
C LEU A 163 16.74 -21.77 -0.26
N LYS A 164 15.99 -22.87 -0.10
CA LYS A 164 15.39 -23.62 -1.21
C LYS A 164 14.18 -22.88 -1.80
N ILE A 165 13.74 -23.34 -2.96
CA ILE A 165 12.50 -22.83 -3.59
C ILE A 165 11.34 -23.07 -2.63
N ASN A 166 10.60 -21.99 -2.33
CA ASN A 166 9.43 -21.99 -1.42
C ASN A 166 9.76 -22.15 0.07
N GLU A 167 11.04 -22.07 0.46
CA GLU A 167 11.45 -22.07 1.86
C GLU A 167 11.37 -20.65 2.45
N GLU A 168 10.81 -20.54 3.65
CA GLU A 168 10.64 -19.29 4.39
C GLU A 168 11.62 -19.25 5.57
N ILE A 169 12.14 -18.07 5.92
CA ILE A 169 12.96 -17.86 7.11
C ILE A 169 12.02 -17.86 8.32
N ASN A 170 12.09 -18.91 9.14
CA ASN A 170 11.54 -18.89 10.48
C ASN A 170 12.51 -18.14 11.40
N ILE A 171 12.21 -16.87 11.64
CA ILE A 171 12.75 -16.14 12.79
C ILE A 171 11.70 -16.28 13.87
N ASP A 172 11.95 -17.14 14.85
CA ASP A 172 11.16 -17.21 16.08
C ASP A 172 11.33 -15.90 16.88
#